data_AF-A0A315ZKE6-F1
#
_entry.id   AF-A0A315ZKE6-F1
#
_cell.length_a   1.000
_cell.length_b   1.000
_cell.length_c   1.000
_cell.angle_alpha   90.00
_cell.angle_beta   90.00
_cell.angle_gamma   90.00
#
_symmetry.space_group_name_H-M   'P 1'
#
loop_
_entity.id
_entity.type
_entity.pdbx_description
1 polymer ?
#
loop_
_entity_poly.entity_id
_entity_poly.type
_entity_poly.pdbx_seq_one_letter_code
_entity_poly.pdbx_strand_id
1 'polypeptide(L)'
;MSSALDVDALREASDRLVDGAADPAAARALVVKVWALGASAADDLLADLCRAAERIAARTGAEPSAAELLEAVGRAAGAQHLRAAVESGLIAHERAAKVAAEAALDAEREVERAASATRAARAATRLARVWEHRSRRAA
;
A
#
# COMPACT_ATOMS: atom_id res chain seq x y z
N MET A 1 37.11 4.37 2.47
CA MET A 1 36.90 3.05 3.09
C MET A 1 35.98 3.20 4.31
N SER A 2 34.72 3.66 4.11
CA SER A 2 33.80 3.98 5.24
C SER A 2 32.65 2.99 5.41
N SER A 3 32.22 2.28 4.36
CA SER A 3 30.90 1.61 4.39
C SER A 3 30.78 0.40 5.34
N ALA A 4 31.87 -0.23 5.76
CA ALA A 4 31.79 -1.39 6.67
C ALA A 4 31.56 -0.94 8.13
N LEU A 5 32.17 0.17 8.54
CA LEU A 5 31.98 0.75 9.87
C LEU A 5 30.57 1.33 10.03
N ASP A 6 29.97 1.85 8.96
CA ASP A 6 28.62 2.43 8.98
C ASP A 6 27.52 1.37 9.09
N VAL A 7 27.69 0.19 8.47
CA VAL A 7 26.71 -0.91 8.53
C VAL A 7 26.70 -1.59 9.90
N ASP A 8 27.86 -1.80 10.51
CA ASP A 8 27.95 -2.41 11.84
C ASP A 8 27.44 -1.45 12.93
N ALA A 9 27.74 -0.15 12.83
CA ALA A 9 27.19 0.86 13.73
C ALA A 9 25.66 0.99 13.61
N LEU A 10 25.14 0.91 12.38
CA LEU A 10 23.69 0.90 12.13
C LEU A 10 23.03 -0.36 12.69
N ARG A 11 23.69 -1.51 12.55
CA ARG A 11 23.22 -2.78 13.12
C ARG A 11 23.19 -2.72 14.64
N GLU A 12 24.23 -2.20 15.28
CA GLU A 12 24.29 -2.04 16.74
C GLU A 12 23.26 -1.02 17.26
N ALA A 13 23.01 0.07 16.53
CA ALA A 13 21.93 1.01 16.85
C ALA A 13 20.55 0.35 16.68
N SER A 14 20.39 -0.49 15.65
CA SER A 14 19.15 -1.24 15.42
C SER A 14 18.88 -2.27 16.51
N ASP A 15 19.90 -3.03 16.90
CA ASP A 15 19.80 -4.04 17.96
C ASP A 15 19.44 -3.37 19.29
N ARG A 16 20.07 -2.23 19.63
CA ARG A 16 19.71 -1.43 20.82
C ARG A 16 18.29 -0.89 20.77
N LEU A 17 17.84 -0.39 19.62
CA LEU A 17 16.50 0.14 19.44
C LEU A 17 15.43 -0.96 19.56
N VAL A 18 15.71 -2.15 19.03
CA VAL A 18 14.80 -3.31 19.06
C VAL A 18 14.75 -3.92 20.46
N ASP A 19 15.89 -4.06 21.15
CA ASP A 19 15.97 -4.66 22.49
C ASP A 19 15.29 -3.80 23.57
N GLY A 20 15.28 -2.47 23.39
CA GLY A 20 14.64 -1.53 24.32
C GLY A 20 13.19 -1.16 23.97
N ALA A 21 12.69 -1.56 22.80
CA ALA A 21 11.37 -1.14 22.34
C ALA A 21 10.23 -1.99 22.91
N ALA A 22 9.15 -1.31 23.29
CA ALA A 22 7.89 -1.97 23.66
C ALA A 22 7.27 -2.75 22.48
N ASP A 23 7.58 -2.34 21.23
CA ASP A 23 7.19 -3.03 20.00
C ASP A 23 8.42 -3.24 19.08
N PRO A 24 8.97 -4.46 19.04
CA PRO A 24 10.10 -4.81 18.19
C PRO A 24 9.83 -4.67 16.68
N ALA A 25 8.59 -4.81 16.23
CA ALA A 25 8.25 -4.71 14.81
C ALA A 25 8.25 -3.24 14.35
N ALA A 26 7.67 -2.35 15.17
CA ALA A 26 7.76 -0.91 14.97
C ALA A 26 9.21 -0.41 15.01
N ALA A 27 10.02 -0.92 15.92
CA ALA A 27 11.45 -0.58 15.99
C ALA A 27 12.21 -1.00 14.70
N ARG A 28 11.93 -2.19 14.16
CA ARG A 28 12.52 -2.64 12.89
C ARG A 28 12.05 -1.81 11.69
N ALA A 29 10.76 -1.45 11.64
CA ALA A 29 10.23 -0.59 10.59
C ALA A 29 10.90 0.80 10.60
N LEU A 30 11.16 1.34 11.80
CA LEU A 30 11.85 2.60 12.00
C LEU A 30 13.30 2.56 11.51
N VAL A 31 14.02 1.48 11.78
CA VAL A 31 15.39 1.26 11.28
C VAL A 31 15.44 1.32 9.75
N VAL A 32 14.56 0.58 9.06
CA VAL A 32 14.51 0.57 7.59
C VAL A 32 14.21 1.97 7.05
N LYS A 33 13.28 2.69 7.70
CA LYS A 33 12.90 4.05 7.32
C LYS A 33 14.04 5.06 7.51
N VAL A 34 14.73 5.01 8.65
CA VAL A 34 15.90 5.84 8.95
C VAL A 34 17.04 5.55 7.97
N TRP A 35 17.28 4.28 7.65
CA TRP A 35 18.28 3.89 6.67
C TRP A 35 17.94 4.37 5.25
N ALA A 36 16.69 4.23 4.81
CA ALA A 36 16.27 4.71 3.49
C ALA A 36 16.42 6.25 3.36
N LEU A 37 16.12 7.00 4.43
CA LEU A 37 16.32 8.45 4.47
C LEU A 37 17.81 8.82 4.51
N GLY A 38 18.61 8.09 5.29
CA GLY A 38 20.05 8.30 5.42
C GLY A 38 20.81 7.94 4.15
N ALA A 39 20.51 6.80 3.51
CA ALA A 39 21.13 6.36 2.26
C ALA A 39 20.84 7.28 1.05
N SER A 40 19.76 8.07 1.13
CA SER A 40 19.44 9.13 0.16
C SER A 40 20.27 10.41 0.37
N ALA A 41 21.07 10.50 1.43
CA ALA A 41 21.88 11.65 1.80
C ALA A 41 23.29 11.22 2.26
N ALA A 42 24.17 12.17 2.55
CA ALA A 42 25.51 11.88 3.06
C ALA A 42 25.48 11.14 4.42
N ASP A 43 26.53 10.35 4.70
CA ASP A 43 26.62 9.39 5.82
C ASP A 43 26.28 9.98 7.20
N ASP A 44 26.62 11.26 7.45
CA ASP A 44 26.35 11.95 8.73
C ASP A 44 24.85 12.07 9.06
N LEU A 45 23.96 12.06 8.05
CA LEU A 45 22.51 12.19 8.27
C LEU A 45 21.92 10.98 8.99
N LEU A 46 22.48 9.80 8.76
CA LEU A 46 21.96 8.55 9.31
C LEU A 46 22.03 8.53 10.83
N ALA A 47 23.16 8.95 11.40
CA ALA A 47 23.35 9.03 12.84
C ALA A 47 22.41 10.03 13.52
N ASP A 48 22.19 11.19 12.88
CA ASP A 48 21.28 12.21 13.40
C ASP A 48 19.82 11.77 13.33
N LEU A 49 19.43 11.02 12.30
CA LEU A 49 18.11 10.41 12.17
C LEU A 49 17.87 9.33 13.24
N CYS A 50 18.85 8.47 13.54
CA CYS A 50 18.75 7.49 14.62
C CYS A 50 18.53 8.18 15.98
N ARG A 51 19.31 9.21 16.30
CA ARG A 51 19.15 9.98 17.56
C ARG A 51 17.82 10.72 17.63
N ALA A 52 17.31 11.22 16.49
CA ALA A 52 15.99 11.83 16.43
C ALA A 52 14.89 10.80 16.69
N ALA A 53 15.01 9.62 16.08
CA ALA A 53 14.08 8.51 16.23
C ALA A 53 13.95 8.07 17.70
N GLU A 54 15.08 7.82 18.36
CA GLU A 54 15.14 7.47 19.79
C GLU A 54 14.46 8.52 20.68
N ARG A 55 14.79 9.81 20.48
CA ARG A 55 14.22 10.90 21.29
C ARG A 55 12.71 11.05 21.11
N ILE A 56 12.20 10.91 19.88
CA ILE A 56 10.77 11.05 19.63
C ILE A 56 10.02 9.85 20.20
N ALA A 57 10.49 8.63 19.93
CA ALA A 57 9.88 7.41 20.45
C ALA A 57 9.85 7.40 21.99
N ALA A 58 10.92 7.83 22.65
CA ALA A 58 10.97 7.94 24.12
C ALA A 58 9.96 8.96 24.68
N ARG A 59 9.63 10.01 23.92
CA ARG A 59 8.70 11.07 24.35
C ARG A 59 7.23 10.70 24.09
N THR A 60 6.93 10.07 22.96
CA THR A 60 5.55 9.82 22.51
C THR A 60 5.09 8.39 22.77
N GLY A 61 6.02 7.46 23.00
CA GLY A 61 5.74 6.02 23.04
C GLY A 61 5.33 5.43 21.68
N ALA A 62 5.43 6.20 20.60
CA ALA A 62 5.01 5.81 19.25
C ALA A 62 6.16 5.95 18.25
N GLU A 63 6.10 5.14 17.19
CA GLU A 63 7.07 5.22 16.10
C GLU A 63 6.93 6.56 15.35
N PRO A 64 8.00 7.36 15.23
CA PRO A 64 7.95 8.60 14.47
C PRO A 64 7.75 8.34 12.97
N SER A 65 6.97 9.20 12.34
CA SER A 65 6.86 9.27 10.88
C SER A 65 8.17 9.77 10.25
N ALA A 66 8.38 9.43 8.98
CA ALA A 66 9.54 9.90 8.23
C ALA A 66 9.60 11.45 8.12
N ALA A 67 8.44 12.12 8.09
CA ALA A 67 8.38 13.58 8.07
C ALA A 67 8.82 14.19 9.41
N GLU A 68 8.42 13.60 10.54
CA GLU A 68 8.86 14.04 11.88
C GLU A 68 10.36 13.84 12.07
N LEU A 69 10.92 12.74 11.55
CA LEU A 69 12.36 12.50 11.57
C LEU A 69 13.13 13.57 10.77
N LEU A 70 12.65 13.89 9.56
CA LEU A 70 13.24 14.93 8.72
C LEU A 70 13.17 16.32 9.38
N GLU A 71 12.06 16.66 10.03
CA GLU A 71 11.95 17.91 10.79
C GLU A 71 12.92 17.97 11.97
N ALA A 72 13.05 16.87 12.71
CA ALA A 72 13.92 16.79 13.88
C ALA A 72 15.42 16.96 13.55
N VAL A 73 15.82 16.70 12.30
CA VAL A 73 17.17 16.94 11.78
C VAL A 73 17.28 18.22 10.93
N GLY A 74 16.29 19.12 11.03
CA GLY A 74 16.31 20.44 10.39
C GLY A 74 15.97 20.45 8.89
N ARG A 75 15.47 19.35 8.33
CA ARG A 75 15.12 19.19 6.90
C ARG A 75 13.64 19.50 6.65
N ALA A 76 13.16 20.65 7.12
CA ALA A 76 11.74 21.02 7.07
C ALA A 76 11.12 21.00 5.66
N ALA A 77 11.85 21.48 4.63
CA ALA A 77 11.38 21.44 3.25
C ALA A 77 11.19 20.00 2.73
N GLY A 78 12.10 19.09 3.10
CA GLY A 78 12.00 17.66 2.76
C GLY A 78 10.80 17.01 3.46
N ALA A 79 10.57 17.34 4.73
CA ALA A 79 9.41 16.86 5.46
C ALA A 79 8.09 17.35 4.83
N GLN A 80 8.02 18.61 4.41
CA GLN A 80 6.85 19.17 3.75
C GLN A 80 6.57 18.51 2.39
N HIS A 81 7.61 18.32 1.57
CA HIS A 81 7.48 17.58 0.30
C HIS A 81 7.01 16.15 0.53
N LEU A 82 7.54 15.47 1.54
CA LEU A 82 7.12 14.11 1.87
C LEU A 82 5.66 14.05 2.29
N ARG A 83 5.19 14.97 3.14
CA ARG A 83 3.77 15.05 3.53
C ARG A 83 2.86 15.26 2.32
N ALA A 84 3.22 16.20 1.44
CA ALA A 84 2.47 16.48 0.22
C ALA A 84 2.42 15.27 -0.72
N ALA A 85 3.54 14.54 -0.85
CA ALA A 85 3.60 13.32 -1.67
C ALA A 85 2.73 12.20 -1.10
N VAL A 86 2.75 11.99 0.23
CA VAL A 86 1.89 11.00 0.90
C VAL A 86 0.41 11.36 0.72
N GLU A 87 0.04 12.61 0.93
CA GLU A 87 -1.34 13.09 0.74
C GLU A 87 -1.80 12.88 -0.71
N SER A 88 -0.97 13.26 -1.68
CA SER A 88 -1.26 13.05 -3.10
C SER A 88 -1.42 11.56 -3.45
N GLY A 89 -0.55 10.70 -2.91
CA GLY A 89 -0.61 9.25 -3.10
C GLY A 89 -1.88 8.63 -2.52
N LEU A 90 -2.31 9.05 -1.33
CA LEU A 90 -3.55 8.58 -0.71
C LEU A 90 -4.77 8.95 -1.55
N ILE A 91 -4.83 10.19 -2.05
CA ILE A 91 -5.90 10.63 -2.95
C ILE A 91 -5.91 9.80 -4.24
N ALA A 92 -4.73 9.54 -4.83
CA ALA A 92 -4.62 8.71 -6.03
C ALA A 92 -5.07 7.27 -5.78
N HIS A 93 -4.70 6.69 -4.63
CA HIS A 93 -5.12 5.35 -4.23
C HIS A 93 -6.64 5.26 -4.05
N GLU A 94 -7.26 6.23 -3.36
CA GLU A 94 -8.70 6.26 -3.18
C GLU A 94 -9.45 6.36 -4.51
N ARG A 95 -8.94 7.20 -5.44
CA ARG A 95 -9.49 7.29 -6.80
C ARG A 95 -9.36 5.97 -7.56
N ALA A 96 -8.19 5.32 -7.50
CA ALA A 96 -7.98 4.03 -8.13
C ALA A 96 -8.90 2.95 -7.55
N ALA A 97 -9.11 2.94 -6.23
CA ALA A 97 -10.03 2.03 -5.56
C ALA A 97 -11.49 2.24 -6.03
N LYS A 98 -11.93 3.49 -6.19
CA LYS A 98 -13.26 3.81 -6.73
C LYS A 98 -13.43 3.32 -8.16
N VAL A 99 -12.47 3.59 -9.04
CA VAL A 99 -12.49 3.12 -10.43
C VAL A 99 -12.52 1.60 -10.50
N ALA A 100 -11.72 0.92 -9.68
CA ALA A 100 -11.72 -0.54 -9.63
C ALA A 100 -13.07 -1.11 -9.13
N ALA A 101 -13.71 -0.46 -8.16
CA ALA A 101 -15.03 -0.87 -7.67
C ALA A 101 -16.13 -0.66 -8.73
N GLU A 102 -16.11 0.45 -9.46
CA GLU A 102 -17.04 0.70 -10.56
C GLU A 102 -16.87 -0.31 -11.68
N ALA A 103 -15.64 -0.61 -12.08
CA ALA A 103 -15.34 -1.61 -13.09
C ALA A 103 -15.80 -3.03 -12.66
N ALA A 104 -15.69 -3.36 -11.38
CA ALA A 104 -16.18 -4.64 -10.86
C ALA A 104 -17.72 -4.74 -10.96
N LEU A 105 -18.44 -3.68 -10.61
CA LEU A 105 -19.91 -3.63 -10.73
C LEU A 105 -20.37 -3.73 -12.20
N ASP A 106 -19.66 -3.09 -13.11
CA ASP A 106 -19.98 -3.17 -14.54
C ASP A 106 -19.70 -4.57 -15.11
N ALA A 107 -18.60 -5.21 -14.70
CA ALA A 107 -18.32 -6.60 -15.05
C ALA A 107 -19.41 -7.56 -14.55
N GLU A 108 -19.90 -7.40 -13.32
CA GLU A 108 -21.02 -8.19 -12.79
C GLU A 108 -22.30 -8.00 -13.62
N ARG A 109 -22.62 -6.77 -14.01
CA ARG A 109 -23.78 -6.47 -14.88
C ARG A 109 -23.65 -7.12 -16.24
N GLU A 110 -22.45 -7.13 -16.84
CA GLU A 110 -22.21 -7.78 -18.12
C GLU A 110 -22.38 -9.30 -18.04
N VAL A 111 -21.87 -9.93 -16.96
CA VAL A 111 -22.06 -11.36 -16.71
C VAL A 111 -23.55 -11.69 -16.59
N GLU A 112 -24.33 -10.90 -15.86
CA GLU A 112 -25.77 -11.13 -15.73
C GLU A 112 -26.52 -10.96 -17.07
N ARG A 113 -26.15 -9.95 -17.88
CA ARG A 113 -26.72 -9.79 -19.24
C ARG A 113 -26.42 -11.00 -20.12
N ALA A 114 -25.18 -11.50 -20.10
CA ALA A 114 -24.78 -12.67 -20.86
C ALA A 114 -25.52 -13.94 -20.39
N ALA A 115 -25.68 -14.11 -19.08
CA ALA A 115 -26.44 -15.22 -18.50
C ALA A 115 -27.93 -15.16 -18.91
N SER A 116 -28.53 -13.96 -18.86
CA SER A 116 -29.92 -13.73 -19.28
C SER A 116 -30.12 -14.03 -20.77
N ALA A 117 -29.23 -13.54 -21.64
CA ALA A 117 -29.27 -13.83 -23.08
C ALA A 117 -29.17 -15.33 -23.35
N THR A 118 -28.30 -16.04 -22.63
CA THR A 118 -28.15 -17.50 -22.73
C THR A 118 -29.44 -18.24 -22.32
N ARG A 119 -30.10 -17.80 -21.24
CA ARG A 119 -31.39 -18.38 -20.80
C ARG A 119 -32.48 -18.15 -21.84
N ALA A 120 -32.57 -16.94 -22.39
CA ALA A 120 -33.55 -16.60 -23.43
C ALA A 120 -33.33 -17.43 -24.71
N ALA A 121 -32.09 -17.57 -25.17
CA ALA A 121 -31.75 -18.40 -26.33
C ALA A 121 -32.18 -19.86 -26.13
N ARG A 122 -31.87 -20.45 -24.96
CA ARG A 122 -32.27 -21.83 -24.63
C ARG A 122 -33.79 -22.00 -24.60
N ALA A 123 -34.53 -21.02 -24.08
CA ALA A 123 -35.99 -21.05 -24.06
C ALA A 123 -36.57 -21.00 -25.47
N ALA A 124 -36.06 -20.10 -26.32
CA ALA A 124 -36.47 -20.00 -27.72
C ALA A 124 -36.22 -21.31 -28.49
N THR A 125 -35.05 -21.94 -28.32
CA THR A 125 -34.74 -23.24 -28.94
C THR A 125 -35.71 -24.34 -28.49
N ARG A 126 -36.09 -24.37 -27.20
CA ARG A 126 -37.09 -25.35 -26.71
C ARG A 126 -38.46 -25.13 -27.35
N LEU A 127 -38.92 -23.88 -27.41
CA LEU A 127 -40.21 -23.54 -28.01
C LEU A 127 -40.24 -23.90 -29.51
N ALA A 128 -39.16 -23.60 -30.23
CA ALA A 128 -39.04 -23.96 -31.64
C ALA A 128 -39.14 -25.48 -31.86
N ARG A 129 -38.45 -26.30 -31.04
CA ARG A 129 -38.54 -27.76 -31.10
C ARG A 129 -39.94 -28.29 -30.78
N VAL A 130 -40.61 -27.72 -29.77
CA VAL A 130 -41.98 -28.10 -29.42
C VAL A 130 -42.93 -27.78 -30.57
N TRP A 131 -42.80 -26.61 -31.17
CA TRP A 131 -43.60 -26.21 -32.31
C TRP A 131 -43.37 -27.11 -33.53
N GLU A 132 -42.11 -27.42 -33.85
CA GLU A 132 -41.75 -28.34 -34.93
C GLU A 132 -42.31 -29.75 -34.71
N HIS A 133 -42.27 -30.27 -33.48
CA HIS A 133 -42.86 -31.58 -33.21
C HIS A 133 -44.38 -31.56 -33.37
N ARG A 134 -45.04 -30.48 -32.93
CA ARG A 134 -46.49 -30.32 -33.03
C ARG A 134 -46.96 -30.18 -34.47
N SER A 135 -46.25 -29.42 -35.31
CA SER A 135 -46.58 -29.26 -36.73
C SER A 135 -46.45 -30.57 -37.50
N ARG A 136 -45.42 -31.38 -37.20
CA ARG A 136 -45.26 -32.73 -37.80
C ARG A 136 -46.34 -33.75 -37.41
N ARG A 137 -47.02 -33.58 -36.26
CA ARG A 137 -48.14 -34.46 -35.85
C ARG A 137 -49.49 -34.04 -36.42
N ALA A 138 -49.58 -32.81 -36.93
CA ALA A 138 -50.82 -32.24 -37.48
C ALA A 138 -50.92 -32.34 -39.01
N ALA A 139 -49.87 -32.84 -39.67
CA ALA A 139 -49.81 -33.19 -41.09
C ALA A 139 -49.93 -34.70 -41.26
#